data_AF-A0A067GHE6-F1
#
_entry.id   AF-A0A067GHE6-F1
#
_cell.length_a   1.000
_cell.length_b   1.000
_cell.length_c   1.000
_cell.angle_alpha   90.00
_cell.angle_beta   90.00
_cell.angle_gamma   90.00
#
_symmetry.space_group_name_H-M   'P 1'
#
loop_
_entity.id
_entity.type
_entity.pdbx_description
1 polymer ?
#
loop_
_entity_poly.entity_id
_entity_poly.type
_entity_poly.pdbx_seq_one_letter_code
_entity_poly.pdbx_strand_id
1 'polypeptide(L)'
;MGNKKKRGGLEPELKEAATGENHESQNELSLANGDSSSCDNKKKKKRKRDQLNDDAPIEVPTVSVAVPGSIIDNTQSLELATRLAGQIARAVTIFRIDEVVVFDNKSSSDNYSRSSAANRSNRSDENESGAAFLVRLLQYLETPQYLRKALFSMHSSLRFVGMLPPLDAPHHLRKHEWAPFREGVTLKENAPNSVGTLVDVGLNKHVVVDQVLDPGVRVTVAMGTNRNLDADSPRQVVPPSKPKESGMYWGYKVRYAPNISSVFKNCSYKGGYDHLIGTSEHGDIVNSSDLTLPTFRSMLGYALYYWVIASVDCFWWTCWFGREH
;
A
#
# COMPACT_ATOMS: atom_id res chain seq x y z
N MET A 1 -51.10 50.75 -24.94
CA MET A 1 -51.87 50.33 -26.13
C MET A 1 -51.26 49.02 -26.61
N GLY A 2 -51.87 47.85 -26.56
CA GLY A 2 -53.26 47.51 -26.38
C GLY A 2 -53.63 46.41 -27.38
N ASN A 3 -53.79 45.16 -26.88
CA ASN A 3 -54.81 44.17 -27.27
C ASN A 3 -54.82 43.62 -28.72
N LYS A 4 -55.30 42.42 -29.07
CA LYS A 4 -55.97 41.26 -28.44
C LYS A 4 -56.15 40.24 -29.61
N LYS A 5 -56.13 38.91 -29.45
CA LYS A 5 -57.26 38.00 -29.10
C LYS A 5 -56.70 36.56 -29.23
N LYS A 6 -56.70 35.65 -28.25
CA LYS A 6 -57.77 34.93 -27.50
C LYS A 6 -58.58 33.88 -28.30
N ARG A 7 -58.45 32.60 -27.91
CA ARG A 7 -59.49 31.62 -27.43
C ARG A 7 -59.00 30.18 -27.70
N GLY A 8 -59.16 29.15 -26.86
CA GLY A 8 -59.79 28.90 -25.54
C GLY A 8 -59.48 27.43 -25.16
N GLY A 9 -59.20 27.08 -23.89
CA GLY A 9 -60.14 26.45 -22.92
C GLY A 9 -60.26 24.92 -23.14
N LEU A 10 -60.11 23.99 -22.17
CA LEU A 10 -60.57 23.94 -20.77
C LEU A 10 -59.87 22.78 -20.01
N GLU A 11 -59.51 22.99 -18.73
CA GLU A 11 -59.50 21.94 -17.69
C GLU A 11 -60.92 21.77 -17.10
N PRO A 12 -61.18 20.77 -16.21
CA PRO A 12 -61.04 21.07 -14.79
C PRO A 12 -60.54 19.93 -13.88
N GLU A 13 -60.00 20.35 -12.72
CA GLU A 13 -59.75 19.64 -11.46
C GLU A 13 -61.01 19.07 -10.76
N LEU A 14 -60.75 18.40 -9.62
CA LEU A 14 -61.55 18.15 -8.39
C LEU A 14 -61.98 16.68 -8.22
N LYS A 15 -61.93 15.97 -7.07
CA LYS A 15 -61.84 16.30 -5.63
C LYS A 15 -61.67 14.99 -4.80
N GLU A 16 -60.84 14.98 -3.75
CA GLU A 16 -61.15 14.86 -2.29
C GLU A 16 -61.60 13.52 -1.64
N ALA A 17 -61.16 13.41 -0.37
CA ALA A 17 -61.64 12.64 0.81
C ALA A 17 -60.95 11.27 1.06
N ALA A 18 -60.18 11.02 2.14
CA ALA A 18 -60.33 11.24 3.59
C ALA A 18 -61.35 10.30 4.27
N THR A 19 -60.84 9.41 5.14
CA THR A 19 -61.45 8.75 6.34
C THR A 19 -60.41 7.69 6.77
N GLY A 20 -59.84 7.61 7.97
CA GLY A 20 -60.23 8.12 9.28
C GLY A 20 -61.09 7.09 9.99
N GLU A 21 -60.50 6.23 10.83
CA GLU A 21 -61.12 5.73 12.08
C GLU A 21 -60.12 5.00 12.98
N ASN A 22 -60.01 5.52 14.20
CA ASN A 22 -59.40 4.92 15.38
C ASN A 22 -60.34 3.85 15.96
N HIS A 23 -59.79 2.82 16.63
CA HIS A 23 -60.44 2.32 17.85
C HIS A 23 -59.40 1.77 18.85
N GLU A 24 -59.39 2.40 20.01
CA GLU A 24 -58.73 1.98 21.25
C GLU A 24 -59.50 0.84 21.94
N SER A 25 -58.76 0.13 22.80
CA SER A 25 -59.11 -0.30 24.17
C SER A 25 -59.68 -1.71 24.47
N GLN A 26 -58.88 -2.42 25.29
CA GLN A 26 -59.17 -3.03 26.62
C GLN A 26 -59.48 -4.53 26.79
N ASN A 27 -58.65 -5.11 27.68
CA ASN A 27 -58.87 -6.17 28.72
C ASN A 27 -59.25 -7.60 28.26
N GLU A 28 -58.68 -8.70 28.79
CA GLU A 28 -58.49 -9.06 30.21
C GLU A 28 -57.24 -9.91 30.53
N LEU A 29 -56.95 -9.94 31.83
CA LEU A 29 -55.85 -10.54 32.59
C LEU A 29 -55.85 -12.08 32.66
N SER A 30 -54.66 -12.66 32.89
CA SER A 30 -54.44 -13.49 34.10
C SER A 30 -52.96 -13.61 34.45
N LEU A 31 -52.68 -13.34 35.72
CA LEU A 31 -51.41 -13.38 36.43
C LEU A 31 -50.86 -14.81 36.59
N ALA A 32 -49.53 -14.96 36.53
CA ALA A 32 -48.80 -15.87 37.42
C ALA A 32 -47.34 -15.39 37.60
N ASN A 33 -47.00 -15.06 38.85
CA ASN A 33 -45.67 -14.70 39.36
C ASN A 33 -44.69 -15.88 39.25
N GLY A 34 -43.39 -15.58 39.08
CA GLY A 34 -42.32 -16.54 39.38
C GLY A 34 -40.93 -16.19 38.84
N ASP A 35 -40.12 -15.56 39.70
CA ASP A 35 -38.65 -15.58 39.76
C ASP A 35 -37.77 -14.93 38.67
N SER A 36 -37.39 -13.70 39.02
CA SER A 36 -36.14 -13.02 38.73
C SER A 36 -34.87 -13.83 39.07
N SER A 37 -33.77 -13.49 38.35
CA SER A 37 -32.35 -13.57 38.78
C SER A 37 -31.41 -14.68 38.24
N SER A 38 -31.45 -14.99 36.93
CA SER A 38 -30.36 -15.80 36.31
C SER A 38 -29.82 -15.29 34.96
N CYS A 39 -30.52 -14.39 34.28
CA CYS A 39 -30.20 -13.99 32.90
C CYS A 39 -29.20 -12.82 32.78
N ASP A 40 -29.09 -11.94 33.77
CA ASP A 40 -28.23 -10.74 33.67
C ASP A 40 -26.74 -11.02 33.90
N ASN A 41 -26.40 -12.00 34.75
CA ASN A 41 -25.01 -12.38 34.99
C ASN A 41 -24.40 -13.14 33.79
N LYS A 42 -25.20 -13.88 33.01
CA LYS A 42 -24.73 -14.53 31.77
C LYS A 42 -24.50 -13.49 30.65
N LYS A 43 -25.34 -12.46 30.54
CA LYS A 43 -25.14 -11.36 29.56
C LYS A 43 -23.92 -10.49 29.89
N LYS A 44 -23.65 -10.19 31.16
CA LYS A 44 -22.42 -9.47 31.57
C LYS A 44 -21.14 -10.30 31.41
N LYS A 45 -21.16 -11.61 31.69
CA LYS A 45 -19.99 -12.50 31.49
C LYS A 45 -19.72 -12.79 30.01
N LYS A 46 -20.76 -12.84 29.16
CA LYS A 46 -20.62 -13.00 27.70
C LYS A 46 -20.09 -11.70 27.05
N ARG A 47 -20.65 -10.54 27.41
CA ARG A 47 -20.14 -9.22 26.96
C ARG A 47 -18.73 -8.88 27.43
N LYS A 48 -18.27 -9.42 28.57
CA LYS A 48 -16.86 -9.29 29.03
C LYS A 48 -15.90 -10.27 28.35
N ARG A 49 -16.39 -11.38 27.79
CA ARG A 49 -15.56 -12.37 27.08
C ARG A 49 -15.32 -11.97 25.61
N ASP A 50 -16.26 -11.24 25.03
CA ASP A 50 -16.18 -10.75 23.65
C ASP A 50 -15.30 -9.49 23.50
N GLN A 51 -14.72 -8.96 24.59
CA GLN A 51 -13.79 -7.80 24.58
C GLN A 51 -12.34 -8.17 24.89
N LEU A 52 -11.98 -9.46 24.99
CA LEU A 52 -10.65 -9.90 25.44
C LEU A 52 -9.91 -10.81 24.44
N ASN A 53 -10.39 -10.94 23.20
CA ASN A 53 -9.80 -11.84 22.19
C ASN A 53 -9.42 -11.16 20.87
N ASP A 54 -9.36 -9.83 20.80
CA ASP A 54 -9.05 -9.10 19.54
C ASP A 54 -7.56 -8.67 19.41
N ASP A 55 -6.70 -9.12 20.32
CA ASP A 55 -5.25 -8.81 20.32
C ASP A 55 -4.39 -9.99 19.82
N ALA A 56 -4.95 -10.87 18.98
CA ALA A 56 -4.11 -11.75 18.17
C ALA A 56 -3.61 -10.95 16.96
N PRO A 57 -2.28 -10.85 16.72
CA PRO A 57 -1.78 -10.17 15.54
C PRO A 57 -2.37 -10.84 14.31
N ILE A 58 -3.16 -10.10 13.52
CA ILE A 58 -3.59 -10.57 12.21
C ILE A 58 -2.31 -10.74 11.39
N GLU A 59 -1.84 -11.98 11.23
CA GLU A 59 -0.67 -12.26 10.41
C GLU A 59 -1.07 -12.06 8.95
N VAL A 60 -0.90 -10.84 8.45
CA VAL A 60 -1.20 -10.53 7.06
C VAL A 60 -0.16 -11.23 6.18
N PRO A 61 -0.58 -12.07 5.22
CA PRO A 61 0.34 -12.77 4.33
C PRO A 61 1.17 -11.75 3.54
N THR A 62 2.46 -12.04 3.38
CA THR A 62 3.40 -11.22 2.63
C THR A 62 3.85 -11.94 1.37
N VAL A 63 3.89 -11.22 0.26
CA VAL A 63 4.39 -11.75 -1.01
C VAL A 63 5.67 -11.01 -1.39
N SER A 64 6.72 -11.77 -1.62
CA SER A 64 8.00 -11.29 -2.12
C SER A 64 8.22 -11.81 -3.54
N VAL A 65 8.86 -11.00 -4.39
CA VAL A 65 9.31 -11.44 -5.72
C VAL A 65 10.80 -11.19 -5.90
N ALA A 66 11.52 -12.21 -6.36
CA ALA A 66 12.92 -12.06 -6.73
C ALA A 66 13.09 -11.87 -8.24
N VAL A 67 13.85 -10.85 -8.61
CA VAL A 67 14.11 -10.45 -10.00
C VAL A 67 15.62 -10.36 -10.24
N PRO A 68 16.15 -10.97 -11.31
CA PRO A 68 17.56 -10.82 -11.65
C PRO A 68 17.85 -9.39 -12.13
N GLY A 69 18.89 -8.76 -11.62
CA GLY A 69 19.34 -7.44 -12.07
C GLY A 69 19.88 -7.43 -13.51
N SER A 70 20.32 -8.60 -14.00
CA SER A 70 20.87 -8.77 -15.35
C SER A 70 19.87 -8.51 -16.48
N ILE A 71 18.56 -8.48 -16.18
CA ILE A 71 17.54 -8.11 -17.19
C ILE A 71 17.73 -6.70 -17.72
N ILE A 72 18.31 -5.81 -16.91
CA ILE A 72 18.60 -4.43 -17.30
C ILE A 72 19.83 -4.38 -18.20
N ASP A 73 20.84 -5.20 -17.92
CA ASP A 73 22.10 -5.23 -18.69
C ASP A 73 21.87 -5.67 -20.14
N ASN A 74 20.78 -6.39 -20.41
CA ASN A 74 20.38 -6.80 -21.76
C ASN A 74 19.76 -5.67 -22.60
N THR A 75 19.50 -4.50 -22.02
CA THR A 75 18.84 -3.41 -22.73
C THR A 75 19.83 -2.56 -23.52
N GLN A 76 19.41 -2.11 -24.71
CA GLN A 76 20.28 -1.37 -25.64
C GLN A 76 20.45 0.11 -25.28
N SER A 77 19.59 0.66 -24.42
CA SER A 77 19.63 2.07 -24.04
C SER A 77 19.08 2.28 -22.63
N LEU A 78 19.51 3.37 -21.99
CA LEU A 78 19.02 3.75 -20.66
C LEU A 78 17.51 4.03 -20.64
N GLU A 79 16.96 4.51 -21.76
CA GLU A 79 15.52 4.73 -21.92
C GLU A 79 14.74 3.41 -21.89
N LEU A 80 15.23 2.39 -22.62
CA LEU A 80 14.65 1.04 -22.61
C LEU A 80 14.78 0.38 -21.23
N ALA A 81 15.96 0.50 -20.58
CA ALA A 81 16.19 0.06 -19.21
C ALA A 81 15.17 0.65 -18.24
N THR A 82 14.95 1.96 -18.33
CA THR A 82 14.02 2.70 -17.46
C THR A 82 12.58 2.21 -17.67
N ARG A 83 12.17 2.02 -18.94
CA ARG A 83 10.84 1.49 -19.28
C ARG A 83 10.61 0.08 -18.75
N LEU A 84 11.58 -0.81 -18.92
CA LEU A 84 11.51 -2.19 -18.41
C LEU A 84 11.35 -2.20 -16.88
N ALA A 85 12.17 -1.46 -16.16
CA ALA A 85 12.05 -1.32 -14.71
C ALA A 85 10.70 -0.70 -14.29
N GLY A 86 10.17 0.25 -15.06
CA GLY A 86 8.84 0.81 -14.85
C GLY A 86 7.71 -0.22 -15.02
N GLN A 87 7.82 -1.11 -16.02
CA GLN A 87 6.87 -2.22 -16.20
C GLN A 87 6.89 -3.17 -15.01
N ILE A 88 8.08 -3.50 -14.49
CA ILE A 88 8.25 -4.35 -13.29
C ILE A 88 7.61 -3.68 -12.08
N ALA A 89 7.93 -2.41 -11.82
CA ALA A 89 7.36 -1.65 -10.70
C ALA A 89 5.82 -1.62 -10.74
N ARG A 90 5.26 -1.45 -11.94
CA ARG A 90 3.82 -1.43 -12.16
C ARG A 90 3.19 -2.81 -11.91
N ALA A 91 3.78 -3.88 -12.43
CA ALA A 91 3.31 -5.24 -12.16
C ALA A 91 3.33 -5.55 -10.65
N VAL A 92 4.43 -5.23 -9.97
CA VAL A 92 4.59 -5.44 -8.52
C VAL A 92 3.53 -4.68 -7.72
N THR A 93 3.23 -3.44 -8.11
CA THR A 93 2.20 -2.61 -7.47
C THR A 93 0.80 -3.16 -7.69
N ILE A 94 0.46 -3.60 -8.92
CA ILE A 94 -0.85 -4.14 -9.28
C ILE A 94 -1.14 -5.42 -8.48
N PHE A 95 -0.16 -6.33 -8.39
CA PHE A 95 -0.28 -7.59 -7.65
C PHE A 95 -0.07 -7.43 -6.14
N ARG A 96 0.06 -6.19 -5.62
CA ARG A 96 0.21 -5.87 -4.20
C ARG A 96 1.36 -6.63 -3.52
N ILE A 97 2.49 -6.74 -4.21
CA ILE A 97 3.70 -7.39 -3.69
C ILE A 97 4.34 -6.50 -2.62
N ASP A 98 4.82 -7.09 -1.53
CA ASP A 98 5.37 -6.38 -0.37
C ASP A 98 6.89 -6.18 -0.44
N GLU A 99 7.61 -7.07 -1.11
CA GLU A 99 9.07 -7.02 -1.21
C GLU A 99 9.52 -7.42 -2.61
N VAL A 100 10.41 -6.62 -3.22
CA VAL A 100 11.12 -6.95 -4.44
C VAL A 100 12.58 -7.17 -4.11
N VAL A 101 13.06 -8.38 -4.37
CA VAL A 101 14.45 -8.77 -4.14
C VAL A 101 15.18 -8.76 -5.47
N VAL A 102 16.01 -7.75 -5.70
CA VAL A 102 16.86 -7.69 -6.88
C VAL A 102 18.13 -8.46 -6.59
N PHE A 103 18.34 -9.57 -7.28
CA PHE A 103 19.56 -10.36 -7.14
C PHE A 103 20.52 -10.15 -8.31
N ASP A 104 21.79 -10.02 -7.98
CA ASP A 104 22.89 -10.03 -8.95
C ASP A 104 23.42 -11.47 -9.08
N ASN A 105 24.25 -11.73 -10.09
CA ASN A 105 24.98 -12.99 -10.24
C ASN A 105 26.49 -12.76 -10.16
N LYS A 106 26.92 -11.94 -9.19
CA LYS A 106 28.34 -11.75 -8.93
C LYS A 106 28.87 -13.00 -8.25
N SER A 107 29.73 -13.74 -8.95
CA SER A 107 30.59 -14.72 -8.31
C SER A 107 31.37 -14.01 -7.21
N SER A 108 31.55 -14.67 -6.07
CA SER A 108 32.20 -14.16 -4.86
C SER A 108 33.69 -13.76 -5.05
N SER A 109 34.16 -13.57 -6.28
CA SER A 109 35.52 -13.21 -6.67
C SER A 109 35.80 -11.71 -6.68
N ASP A 110 34.77 -10.84 -6.63
CA ASP A 110 34.98 -9.39 -6.48
C ASP A 110 34.78 -8.93 -5.04
N ASN A 111 35.70 -9.37 -4.16
CA ASN A 111 35.94 -8.72 -2.87
C ASN A 111 36.64 -7.36 -3.06
N TYR A 112 36.00 -6.42 -3.76
CA TYR A 112 36.44 -5.02 -3.76
C TYR A 112 35.25 -4.07 -3.79
N SER A 113 34.59 -3.94 -2.64
CA SER A 113 34.09 -2.67 -2.05
C SER A 113 33.05 -2.95 -0.97
N ARG A 114 33.47 -3.68 0.06
CA ARG A 114 32.92 -3.48 1.42
C ARG A 114 33.58 -2.22 1.98
N SER A 115 33.12 -1.06 1.53
CA SER A 115 33.30 0.19 2.28
C SER A 115 32.17 1.16 1.99
N SER A 116 31.48 1.54 3.07
CA SER A 116 30.67 2.74 3.23
C SER A 116 29.32 2.83 2.48
N ALA A 117 28.29 2.31 3.14
CA ALA A 117 26.90 2.77 3.04
C ALA A 117 26.72 4.23 3.58
N ALA A 118 27.75 5.07 3.53
CA ALA A 118 27.76 6.40 4.14
C ALA A 118 28.42 7.50 3.29
N ASN A 119 29.03 7.20 2.13
CA ASN A 119 29.68 8.21 1.29
C ASN A 119 29.62 7.86 -0.21
N ARG A 120 28.44 7.98 -0.83
CA ARG A 120 28.30 8.03 -2.29
C ARG A 120 27.70 9.35 -2.78
N SER A 121 28.24 10.46 -2.27
CA SER A 121 28.21 11.71 -3.03
C SER A 121 29.50 11.76 -3.87
N ASN A 122 29.35 11.65 -5.19
CA ASN A 122 30.37 12.01 -6.19
C ASN A 122 31.50 10.99 -6.48
N ARG A 123 31.19 9.82 -7.04
CA ARG A 123 32.18 9.05 -7.82
C ARG A 123 31.53 8.27 -8.97
N SER A 124 31.69 8.83 -10.17
CA SER A 124 31.52 8.26 -11.51
C SER A 124 30.33 7.31 -11.71
N ASP A 125 29.22 7.88 -12.18
CA ASP A 125 27.97 7.22 -12.60
C ASP A 125 28.11 6.22 -13.77
N GLU A 126 29.32 6.01 -14.31
CA GLU A 126 29.53 5.27 -15.57
C GLU A 126 29.65 3.75 -15.41
N ASN A 127 29.68 3.21 -14.18
CA ASN A 127 29.86 1.77 -13.96
C ASN A 127 28.90 1.20 -12.90
N GLU A 128 27.66 1.71 -12.88
CA GLU A 128 26.58 1.16 -12.07
C GLU A 128 26.12 -0.20 -12.62
N SER A 129 26.09 -1.25 -11.80
CA SER A 129 25.54 -2.54 -12.23
C SER A 129 24.03 -2.45 -12.48
N GLY A 130 23.50 -3.22 -13.45
CA GLY A 130 22.06 -3.25 -13.74
C GLY A 130 21.20 -3.55 -12.51
N ALA A 131 21.71 -4.36 -11.59
CA ALA A 131 21.06 -4.60 -10.29
C ALA A 131 20.94 -3.33 -9.42
N ALA A 132 22.01 -2.53 -9.31
CA ALA A 132 22.00 -1.30 -8.53
C ALA A 132 21.12 -0.22 -9.18
N PHE A 133 21.15 -0.14 -10.52
CA PHE A 133 20.23 0.69 -11.30
C PHE A 133 18.77 0.33 -11.01
N LEU A 134 18.42 -0.96 -11.12
CA LEU A 134 17.06 -1.46 -10.90
C LEU A 134 16.60 -1.18 -9.47
N VAL A 135 17.44 -1.43 -8.47
CA VAL A 135 17.11 -1.16 -7.06
C VAL A 135 16.78 0.32 -6.86
N ARG A 136 17.62 1.23 -7.35
CA ARG A 136 17.39 2.67 -7.20
C ARG A 136 16.10 3.10 -7.88
N LEU A 137 15.85 2.62 -9.10
CA LEU A 137 14.68 2.99 -9.87
C LEU A 137 13.38 2.47 -9.23
N LEU A 138 13.38 1.21 -8.77
CA LEU A 138 12.23 0.64 -8.06
C LEU A 138 11.92 1.41 -6.76
N GLN A 139 12.95 1.80 -5.99
CA GLN A 139 12.79 2.61 -4.78
C GLN A 139 12.24 4.01 -5.09
N TYR A 140 12.75 4.64 -6.16
CA TYR A 140 12.29 5.95 -6.59
C TYR A 140 10.82 5.91 -7.03
N LEU A 141 10.42 4.87 -7.77
CA LEU A 141 9.06 4.70 -8.25
C LEU A 141 8.08 4.45 -7.11
N GLU A 142 8.44 3.58 -6.15
CA GLU A 142 7.61 3.31 -4.97
C GLU A 142 7.41 4.56 -4.12
N THR A 143 8.41 5.44 -4.03
CA THR A 143 8.33 6.65 -3.20
C THR A 143 7.29 7.63 -3.73
N PRO A 144 6.37 8.13 -2.87
CA PRO A 144 5.37 9.14 -3.26
C PRO A 144 5.99 10.41 -3.86
N GLN A 145 5.32 10.98 -4.86
CA GLN A 145 5.83 12.10 -5.66
C GLN A 145 6.32 13.31 -4.85
N TYR A 146 5.65 13.64 -3.74
CA TYR A 146 5.98 14.80 -2.90
C TYR A 146 7.25 14.58 -2.05
N LEU A 147 7.67 13.32 -1.82
CA LEU A 147 8.85 13.00 -1.03
C LEU A 147 10.12 12.83 -1.87
N ARG A 148 9.98 12.60 -3.18
CA ARG A 148 11.10 12.26 -4.07
C ARG A 148 12.22 13.31 -4.04
N LYS A 149 11.87 14.59 -4.02
CA LYS A 149 12.85 15.70 -3.96
C LYS A 149 13.64 15.76 -2.65
N ALA A 150 13.05 15.29 -1.55
CA ALA A 150 13.69 15.30 -0.24
C ALA A 150 14.56 14.05 -0.01
N LEU A 151 14.13 12.88 -0.52
CA LEU A 151 14.78 11.59 -0.28
C LEU A 151 15.83 11.21 -1.33
N PHE A 152 15.70 11.70 -2.57
CA PHE A 152 16.61 11.33 -3.66
C PHE A 152 17.37 12.54 -4.19
N SER A 153 18.69 12.41 -4.27
CA SER A 153 19.53 13.35 -4.99
C SER A 153 19.39 13.18 -6.51
N MET A 154 19.79 14.22 -7.25
CA MET A 154 19.86 14.15 -8.71
C MET A 154 20.91 13.10 -9.12
N HIS A 155 20.48 12.10 -9.89
CA HIS A 155 21.31 10.99 -10.36
C HIS A 155 21.05 10.75 -11.84
N SER A 156 22.09 10.45 -12.63
CA SER A 156 21.99 10.21 -14.07
C SER A 156 21.04 9.05 -14.41
N SER A 157 21.06 7.97 -13.64
CA SER A 157 20.13 6.83 -13.73
C SER A 157 18.65 7.21 -13.66
N LEU A 158 18.30 8.35 -13.05
CA LEU A 158 16.91 8.79 -12.90
C LEU A 158 16.45 9.78 -13.98
N ARG A 159 17.29 10.03 -15.00
CA ARG A 159 17.04 11.03 -16.05
C ARG A 159 15.74 10.81 -16.83
N PHE A 160 15.39 9.56 -17.13
CA PHE A 160 14.23 9.23 -17.98
C PHE A 160 12.97 8.85 -17.18
N VAL A 161 13.00 8.96 -15.85
CA VAL A 161 11.89 8.49 -15.01
C VAL A 161 10.62 9.31 -15.20
N GLY A 162 10.73 10.56 -15.62
CA GLY A 162 9.57 11.40 -15.95
C GLY A 162 8.74 10.89 -17.14
N MET A 163 9.27 9.96 -17.94
CA MET A 163 8.54 9.33 -19.06
C MET A 163 7.72 8.11 -18.63
N LEU A 164 7.91 7.61 -17.41
CA LEU A 164 7.23 6.40 -16.94
C LEU A 164 5.77 6.69 -16.59
N PRO A 165 4.85 5.74 -16.86
CA PRO A 165 3.48 5.86 -16.39
C PRO A 165 3.45 5.87 -14.85
N PRO A 166 2.50 6.58 -14.23
CA PRO A 166 2.37 6.58 -12.79
C PRO A 166 2.03 5.17 -12.27
N LEU A 167 2.51 4.86 -11.06
CA LEU A 167 2.16 3.62 -10.35
C LEU A 167 0.76 3.69 -9.72
N ASP A 168 0.30 4.89 -9.34
CA ASP A 168 -0.99 5.15 -8.70
C ASP A 168 -1.29 4.20 -7.51
N ALA A 169 -0.28 3.95 -6.67
CA ALA A 169 -0.43 3.15 -5.46
C ALA A 169 -1.22 3.93 -4.37
N PRO A 170 -1.86 3.28 -3.39
CA PRO A 170 -2.69 3.97 -2.40
C PRO A 170 -1.96 5.02 -1.54
N HIS A 171 -0.64 4.89 -1.37
CA HIS A 171 0.19 5.87 -0.68
C HIS A 171 0.67 7.03 -1.57
N HIS A 172 0.39 7.00 -2.89
CA HIS A 172 0.70 8.07 -3.87
C HIS A 172 -0.39 9.14 -3.91
N LEU A 173 -0.72 9.67 -2.74
CA LEU A 173 -1.83 10.60 -2.58
C LEU A 173 -1.52 11.98 -3.17
N ARG A 174 -2.56 12.67 -3.64
CA ARG A 174 -2.47 14.06 -4.11
C ARG A 174 -2.53 15.05 -2.94
N LYS A 175 -2.14 16.30 -3.17
CA LYS A 175 -2.08 17.36 -2.13
C LYS A 175 -3.42 17.65 -1.44
N HIS A 176 -4.53 17.48 -2.15
CA HIS A 176 -5.89 17.78 -1.67
C HIS A 176 -6.63 16.55 -1.12
N GLU A 177 -6.06 15.37 -1.27
CA GLU A 177 -6.70 14.11 -0.89
C GLU A 177 -6.48 13.83 0.60
N TRP A 178 -7.49 13.29 1.30
CA TRP A 178 -7.30 12.88 2.69
C TRP A 178 -7.29 11.35 2.79
N ALA A 179 -6.34 10.81 3.54
CA ALA A 179 -6.25 9.39 3.83
C ALA A 179 -5.94 9.15 5.33
N PRO A 180 -6.35 8.00 5.91
CA PRO A 180 -6.07 7.67 7.31
C PRO A 180 -4.59 7.59 7.65
N PHE A 181 -3.77 7.21 6.67
CA PHE A 181 -2.32 7.13 6.77
C PHE A 181 -1.70 7.94 5.64
N ARG A 182 -0.55 8.56 5.89
CA ARG A 182 0.26 9.23 4.88
C ARG A 182 1.73 8.96 5.12
N GLU A 183 2.49 8.88 4.04
CA GLU A 183 3.94 8.93 4.11
C GLU A 183 4.38 10.38 4.34
N GLY A 184 5.51 10.55 5.01
CA GLY A 184 6.10 11.85 5.25
C GLY A 184 7.61 11.80 5.40
N VAL A 185 8.24 12.97 5.34
CA VAL A 185 9.67 13.14 5.63
C VAL A 185 9.85 14.17 6.74
N THR A 186 10.71 13.86 7.71
CA THR A 186 11.05 14.79 8.79
C THR A 186 11.84 15.97 8.26
N LEU A 187 11.45 17.17 8.66
CA LEU A 187 12.10 18.42 8.28
C LEU A 187 13.21 18.78 9.28
N LYS A 188 14.15 19.62 8.84
CA LYS A 188 15.22 20.15 9.70
C LYS A 188 14.72 21.22 10.67
N GLU A 189 13.56 21.79 10.39
CA GLU A 189 12.94 22.83 11.21
C GLU A 189 12.31 22.22 12.46
N ASN A 190 12.57 22.84 13.60
CA ASN A 190 11.96 22.45 14.87
C ASN A 190 10.51 22.90 14.91
N ALA A 191 9.63 22.10 15.53
CA ALA A 191 8.25 22.50 15.75
C ALA A 191 8.17 23.78 16.60
N PRO A 192 7.22 24.69 16.33
CA PRO A 192 7.09 25.97 17.03
C PRO A 192 6.92 25.83 18.56
N ASN A 193 6.40 24.69 19.02
CA ASN A 193 6.13 24.42 20.43
C ASN A 193 7.20 23.53 21.11
N SER A 194 8.37 23.31 20.48
CA SER A 194 9.55 22.56 21.01
C SER A 194 9.36 21.09 21.41
N VAL A 195 8.12 20.58 21.44
CA VAL A 195 7.78 19.19 21.74
C VAL A 195 7.28 18.52 20.47
N GLY A 196 8.21 18.12 19.60
CA GLY A 196 7.91 17.33 18.40
C GLY A 196 8.74 17.67 17.17
N THR A 197 8.67 16.79 16.17
CA THR A 197 9.32 16.98 14.86
C THR A 197 8.30 17.42 13.83
N LEU A 198 8.68 18.37 12.96
CA LEU A 198 7.84 18.79 11.84
C LEU A 198 8.03 17.82 10.67
N VAL A 199 6.92 17.34 10.09
CA VAL A 199 6.91 16.35 9.01
C VAL A 199 6.15 16.88 7.81
N ASP A 200 6.78 16.80 6.64
CA ASP A 200 6.10 17.03 5.37
C ASP A 200 5.37 15.77 4.92
N VAL A 201 4.04 15.79 5.00
CA VAL A 201 3.12 14.71 4.60
C VAL A 201 2.49 14.96 3.21
N GLY A 202 3.01 15.92 2.44
CA GLY A 202 2.52 16.25 1.10
C GLY A 202 1.17 16.97 1.07
N LEU A 203 0.79 17.64 2.16
CA LEU A 203 -0.40 18.50 2.25
C LEU A 203 -0.01 19.99 2.12
N ASN A 204 -0.97 20.89 2.22
CA ASN A 204 -0.70 22.34 2.23
C ASN A 204 0.04 22.80 3.50
N LYS A 205 -0.13 22.08 4.60
CA LYS A 205 0.50 22.37 5.89
C LYS A 205 1.26 21.15 6.37
N HIS A 206 2.41 21.40 6.98
CA HIS A 206 3.19 20.37 7.66
C HIS A 206 2.49 19.93 8.93
N VAL A 207 2.84 18.73 9.39
CA VAL A 207 2.26 18.11 10.57
C VAL A 207 3.33 17.99 11.64
N VAL A 208 2.99 18.29 12.89
CA VAL A 208 3.87 18.00 14.04
C VAL A 208 3.61 16.57 14.51
N VAL A 209 4.67 15.81 14.72
CA VAL A 209 4.60 14.48 15.34
C VAL A 209 5.10 14.50 16.79
N ASP A 210 4.56 13.61 17.61
CA ASP A 210 4.87 13.50 19.04
C ASP A 210 6.31 13.01 19.34
N GLN A 211 6.95 12.38 18.36
CA GLN A 211 8.30 11.82 18.48
C GLN A 211 9.37 12.78 17.97
N VAL A 212 10.53 12.79 18.64
CA VAL A 212 11.72 13.51 18.19
C VAL A 212 12.52 12.58 17.28
N LEU A 213 12.57 12.92 15.99
CA LEU A 213 13.24 12.14 14.96
C LEU A 213 14.28 12.98 14.23
N ASP A 214 15.33 12.31 13.74
CA ASP A 214 16.36 12.95 12.93
C ASP A 214 15.74 13.51 11.63
N PRO A 215 16.23 14.66 11.11
CA PRO A 215 15.77 15.20 9.83
C PRO A 215 16.08 14.30 8.64
N GLY A 216 15.21 14.29 7.63
CA GLY A 216 15.37 13.52 6.39
C GLY A 216 14.94 12.05 6.50
N VAL A 217 14.31 11.65 7.59
CA VAL A 217 13.81 10.29 7.81
C VAL A 217 12.41 10.15 7.22
N ARG A 218 12.19 9.10 6.43
CA ARG A 218 10.87 8.72 5.90
C ARG A 218 10.05 8.04 7.01
N VAL A 219 8.83 8.52 7.23
CA VAL A 219 7.93 8.05 8.29
C VAL A 219 6.51 7.85 7.77
N THR A 220 5.78 6.91 8.37
CA THR A 220 4.35 6.74 8.14
C THR A 220 3.59 7.41 9.28
N VAL A 221 2.73 8.38 8.97
CA VAL A 221 1.97 9.17 9.94
C VAL A 221 0.51 8.73 9.94
N ALA A 222 -0.04 8.46 11.12
CA ALA A 222 -1.48 8.27 11.29
C ALA A 222 -2.17 9.64 11.30
N MET A 223 -2.95 9.91 10.24
CA MET A 223 -3.64 11.17 10.04
C MET A 223 -4.98 11.23 10.77
N GLY A 224 -5.59 10.08 11.04
CA GLY A 224 -6.88 9.98 11.71
C GLY A 224 -8.05 10.51 10.89
N THR A 225 -9.21 10.69 11.54
CA THR A 225 -10.44 11.21 10.91
C THR A 225 -10.51 12.74 10.94
N ASN A 226 -9.77 13.39 11.84
CA ASN A 226 -9.77 14.83 11.97
C ASN A 226 -8.95 15.50 10.86
N ARG A 227 -9.65 16.14 9.92
CA ARG A 227 -9.06 16.88 8.79
C ARG A 227 -8.54 18.26 9.17
N ASN A 228 -8.82 18.73 10.39
CA ASN A 228 -8.38 20.02 10.85
C ASN A 228 -6.87 19.98 11.18
N LEU A 229 -6.06 20.60 10.32
CA LEU A 229 -4.62 20.75 10.50
C LEU A 229 -4.25 21.96 11.40
N ASP A 230 -5.23 22.80 11.72
CA ASP A 230 -5.04 24.00 12.54
C ASP A 230 -5.19 23.71 14.04
N ALA A 231 -5.70 22.52 14.37
CA ALA A 231 -5.60 22.01 15.72
C ALA A 231 -4.13 21.62 15.96
N ASP A 232 -3.48 22.26 16.93
CA ASP A 232 -2.10 21.98 17.39
C ASP A 232 -1.93 20.58 18.03
N SER A 233 -2.79 19.61 17.70
CA SER A 233 -2.68 18.24 18.17
C SER A 233 -1.57 17.52 17.39
N PRO A 234 -0.51 17.03 18.07
CA PRO A 234 0.53 16.25 17.41
C PRO A 234 -0.05 14.94 16.89
N ARG A 235 0.50 14.46 15.77
CA ARG A 235 0.14 13.17 15.17
C ARG A 235 1.12 12.09 15.58
N GLN A 236 0.66 10.85 15.50
CA GLN A 236 1.47 9.69 15.86
C GLN A 236 2.19 9.13 14.63
N VAL A 237 3.50 8.88 14.76
CA VAL A 237 4.24 8.05 13.82
C VAL A 237 3.91 6.58 14.10
N VAL A 238 3.54 5.85 13.05
CA VAL A 238 3.17 4.44 13.13
C VAL A 238 4.12 3.58 12.30
N PRO A 239 4.25 2.27 12.63
CA PRO A 239 5.00 1.36 11.80
C PRO A 239 4.42 1.28 10.38
N PRO A 240 5.26 1.05 9.35
CA PRO A 240 4.80 0.90 7.97
C PRO A 240 3.95 -0.36 7.73
N SER A 241 3.86 -1.29 8.70
CA SER A 241 2.96 -2.45 8.64
C SER A 241 1.51 -2.09 8.96
N LYS A 242 1.27 -1.02 9.72
CA LYS A 242 -0.06 -0.68 10.23
C LYS A 242 -1.10 -0.38 9.13
N PRO A 243 -0.76 0.34 8.04
CA PRO A 243 -1.68 0.49 6.91
C PRO A 243 -2.07 -0.85 6.28
N LYS A 244 -1.12 -1.81 6.23
CA LYS A 244 -1.37 -3.16 5.71
C LYS A 244 -2.31 -3.97 6.61
N GLU A 245 -2.15 -3.85 7.93
CA GLU A 245 -3.07 -4.44 8.92
C GLU A 245 -4.51 -3.89 8.74
N SER A 246 -4.66 -2.65 8.27
CA SER A 246 -5.95 -2.06 7.91
C SER A 246 -6.48 -2.44 6.51
N GLY A 247 -5.78 -3.35 5.80
CA GLY A 247 -6.15 -3.83 4.46
C GLY A 247 -5.70 -2.93 3.30
N MET A 248 -4.91 -1.89 3.57
CA MET A 248 -4.39 -0.98 2.54
C MET A 248 -3.04 -1.48 2.01
N TYR A 249 -2.88 -1.51 0.68
CA TYR A 249 -1.56 -1.74 0.08
C TYR A 249 -0.67 -0.51 0.31
N TRP A 250 0.55 -0.73 0.80
CA TRP A 250 1.45 0.35 1.25
C TRP A 250 2.81 0.33 0.54
N GLY A 251 2.79 -0.03 -0.75
CA GLY A 251 3.98 -0.15 -1.57
C GLY A 251 4.80 -1.40 -1.28
N TYR A 252 6.01 -1.43 -1.83
CA TYR A 252 6.94 -2.55 -1.72
C TYR A 252 8.29 -2.09 -1.18
N LYS A 253 8.97 -2.97 -0.45
CA LYS A 253 10.37 -2.78 -0.06
C LYS A 253 11.29 -3.36 -1.12
N VAL A 254 12.37 -2.66 -1.43
CA VAL A 254 13.37 -3.16 -2.39
C VAL A 254 14.61 -3.60 -1.65
N ARG A 255 15.00 -4.86 -1.83
CA ARG A 255 16.19 -5.47 -1.22
C ARG A 255 17.17 -5.91 -2.30
N TYR A 256 18.45 -5.60 -2.09
CA TYR A 256 19.53 -6.11 -2.93
C TYR A 256 20.07 -7.44 -2.38
N ALA A 257 20.33 -8.40 -3.27
CA ALA A 257 21.00 -9.65 -2.95
C ALA A 257 22.17 -9.89 -3.94
N PRO A 258 23.37 -10.25 -3.48
CA PRO A 258 24.52 -10.47 -4.39
C PRO A 258 24.43 -11.76 -5.20
N ASN A 259 23.62 -12.74 -4.76
CA ASN A 259 23.42 -14.02 -5.41
C ASN A 259 22.06 -14.61 -4.99
N ILE A 260 21.58 -15.61 -5.74
CA ILE A 260 20.31 -16.29 -5.45
C ILE A 260 20.31 -16.95 -4.06
N SER A 261 21.43 -17.49 -3.58
CA SER A 261 21.51 -18.05 -2.23
C SER A 261 21.23 -17.00 -1.15
N SER A 262 21.67 -15.76 -1.38
CA SER A 262 21.43 -14.63 -0.46
C SER A 262 19.99 -14.14 -0.50
N VAL A 263 19.22 -14.44 -1.55
CA VAL A 263 17.78 -14.18 -1.58
C VAL A 263 17.10 -14.95 -0.45
N PHE A 264 17.41 -16.24 -0.31
CA PHE A 264 16.81 -17.11 0.71
C PHE A 264 17.38 -16.88 2.12
N LYS A 265 18.72 -16.73 2.23
CA LYS A 265 19.39 -16.60 3.54
C LYS A 265 19.11 -15.26 4.23
N ASN A 266 19.08 -14.17 3.47
CA ASN A 266 18.89 -12.82 4.01
C ASN A 266 17.43 -12.37 3.88
N CYS A 267 16.49 -13.22 4.27
CA CYS A 267 15.06 -12.90 4.28
C CYS A 267 14.77 -11.83 5.34
N SER A 268 13.90 -10.86 5.00
CA SER A 268 13.50 -9.77 5.91
C SER A 268 12.51 -10.22 7.00
N TYR A 269 11.93 -11.41 6.84
CA TYR A 269 10.89 -11.95 7.72
C TYR A 269 11.46 -12.95 8.73
N LYS A 270 10.98 -12.87 9.97
CA LYS A 270 11.34 -13.81 11.05
C LYS A 270 10.78 -15.19 10.69
N GLY A 271 11.65 -16.14 10.37
CA GLY A 271 11.26 -17.49 9.96
C GLY A 271 11.58 -17.85 8.51
N GLY A 272 12.03 -16.90 7.69
CA GLY A 272 12.31 -17.15 6.27
C GLY A 272 11.05 -17.12 5.40
N TYR A 273 11.13 -17.71 4.21
CA TYR A 273 9.99 -17.88 3.32
C TYR A 273 9.37 -19.26 3.57
N ASP A 274 8.07 -19.32 3.82
CA ASP A 274 7.35 -20.58 4.06
C ASP A 274 7.17 -21.36 2.76
N HIS A 275 6.93 -20.63 1.67
CA HIS A 275 6.68 -21.18 0.33
C HIS A 275 7.56 -20.50 -0.71
N LEU A 276 8.15 -21.32 -1.57
CA LEU A 276 9.04 -20.91 -2.64
C LEU A 276 8.44 -21.37 -3.97
N ILE A 277 8.14 -20.43 -4.86
CA ILE A 277 7.63 -20.72 -6.20
C ILE A 277 8.68 -20.26 -7.21
N GLY A 278 9.27 -21.22 -7.91
CA GLY A 278 10.17 -20.96 -9.03
C GLY A 278 9.45 -21.11 -10.36
N THR A 279 9.56 -20.14 -11.25
CA THR A 279 9.04 -20.24 -12.62
C THR A 279 10.18 -20.55 -13.58
N SER A 280 10.03 -21.62 -14.37
CA SER A 280 10.98 -22.08 -15.38
C SER A 280 10.22 -22.70 -16.55
N GLU A 281 10.77 -22.60 -17.77
CA GLU A 281 10.25 -23.30 -18.95
C GLU A 281 10.31 -24.83 -18.83
N HIS A 282 11.22 -25.33 -17.97
CA HIS A 282 11.38 -26.75 -17.65
C HIS A 282 10.59 -27.16 -16.39
N GLY A 283 9.78 -26.26 -15.83
CA GLY A 283 8.94 -26.56 -14.68
C GLY A 283 7.69 -27.34 -15.05
N ASP A 284 6.98 -27.82 -14.03
CA ASP A 284 5.68 -28.45 -14.22
C ASP A 284 4.66 -27.43 -14.74
N ILE A 285 3.88 -27.83 -15.75
CA ILE A 285 2.81 -27.00 -16.29
C ILE A 285 1.64 -27.07 -15.30
N VAL A 286 1.42 -25.98 -14.56
CA VAL A 286 0.31 -25.87 -13.62
C VAL A 286 -0.78 -25.00 -14.24
N ASN A 287 -1.97 -25.57 -14.44
CA ASN A 287 -3.16 -24.79 -14.80
C ASN A 287 -3.63 -23.99 -13.58
N SER A 288 -4.15 -22.78 -13.81
CA SER A 288 -4.64 -21.91 -12.73
C SER A 288 -5.72 -22.56 -11.87
N SER A 289 -6.49 -23.50 -12.45
CA SER A 289 -7.55 -24.27 -11.78
C SER A 289 -7.02 -25.30 -10.78
N ASP A 290 -5.78 -25.78 -10.97
CA ASP A 290 -5.20 -26.88 -10.20
C ASP A 290 -4.22 -26.38 -9.13
N LEU A 291 -3.91 -25.07 -9.11
CA LEU A 291 -2.97 -24.48 -8.17
C LEU A 291 -3.62 -24.24 -6.80
N THR A 292 -3.58 -25.25 -5.94
CA THR A 292 -3.94 -25.09 -4.51
C THR A 292 -2.71 -24.69 -3.71
N LEU A 293 -2.65 -23.41 -3.31
CA LEU A 293 -1.59 -22.94 -2.42
C LEU A 293 -2.00 -23.15 -0.95
N PRO A 294 -1.16 -23.80 -0.12
CA PRO A 294 -1.41 -23.88 1.31
C PRO A 294 -1.37 -22.48 1.95
N THR A 295 -2.03 -22.31 3.09
CA THR A 295 -1.96 -21.06 3.87
C THR A 295 -0.51 -20.72 4.20
N PHE A 296 -0.11 -19.47 3.91
CA PHE A 296 1.26 -19.01 4.04
C PHE A 296 1.32 -17.67 4.78
N ARG A 297 2.42 -17.42 5.50
CA ARG A 297 2.71 -16.12 6.10
C ARG A 297 3.61 -15.31 5.19
N SER A 298 4.64 -15.92 4.60
CA SER A 298 5.53 -15.28 3.65
C SER A 298 5.86 -16.18 2.46
N MET A 299 5.58 -15.71 1.25
CA MET A 299 5.82 -16.44 -0.01
C MET A 299 6.84 -15.70 -0.87
N LEU A 300 7.74 -16.45 -1.52
CA LEU A 300 8.66 -15.91 -2.53
C LEU A 300 8.35 -16.51 -3.90
N GLY A 301 7.99 -15.66 -4.86
CA GLY A 301 8.02 -16.01 -6.28
C GLY A 301 9.33 -15.59 -6.92
N TYR A 302 9.99 -16.44 -7.70
CA TYR A 302 11.17 -16.05 -8.46
C TYR A 302 11.11 -16.60 -9.88
N ALA A 303 11.46 -15.76 -10.85
CA ALA A 303 11.55 -16.16 -12.25
C ALA A 303 13.02 -16.30 -12.65
N LEU A 304 13.41 -17.50 -13.08
CA LEU A 304 14.79 -17.74 -13.51
C LEU A 304 15.08 -17.28 -14.94
N TYR A 305 14.07 -17.16 -15.83
CA TYR A 305 14.28 -16.69 -17.20
C TYR A 305 13.04 -15.97 -17.80
N TYR A 306 13.31 -14.88 -18.53
CA TYR A 306 12.53 -14.15 -19.56
C TYR A 306 11.01 -13.88 -19.45
N TRP A 307 10.31 -14.25 -18.37
CA TRP A 307 8.84 -14.17 -18.35
C TRP A 307 8.24 -12.84 -17.88
N VAL A 308 9.03 -11.90 -17.37
CA VAL A 308 8.49 -10.63 -16.84
C VAL A 308 7.98 -9.69 -17.96
N ILE A 309 8.32 -9.95 -19.23
CA ILE A 309 7.94 -9.08 -20.36
C ILE A 309 6.75 -9.64 -21.16
N ALA A 310 6.63 -10.97 -21.30
CA ALA A 310 5.57 -11.57 -22.15
C ALA A 310 4.16 -11.51 -21.51
N SER A 311 4.06 -11.30 -20.21
CA SER A 311 2.76 -11.21 -19.54
C SER A 311 2.10 -9.83 -19.67
N VAL A 312 2.83 -8.77 -20.03
CA VAL A 312 2.25 -7.41 -20.05
C VAL A 312 1.27 -7.21 -21.23
N ASP A 313 1.44 -7.95 -22.33
CA ASP A 313 0.56 -7.87 -23.50
C ASP A 313 -0.47 -9.02 -23.61
N CYS A 314 -0.39 -10.05 -22.75
CA CYS A 314 -1.34 -11.18 -22.73
C CYS A 314 -2.20 -11.31 -21.46
N PHE A 315 -1.90 -10.60 -20.36
CA PHE A 315 -2.71 -10.64 -19.12
C PHE A 315 -3.89 -9.66 -19.12
N TRP A 316 -4.63 -9.62 -20.22
CA TRP A 316 -5.99 -9.10 -20.21
C TRP A 316 -7.00 -10.23 -19.97
N TRP A 317 -6.74 -11.13 -19.01
CA TRP A 317 -7.78 -11.85 -18.26
C TRP A 317 -7.21 -12.66 -17.09
N THR A 318 -8.01 -12.73 -16.03
CA THR A 318 -7.96 -13.70 -14.91
C THR A 318 -6.76 -13.63 -13.94
N CYS A 319 -6.71 -12.57 -13.13
CA CYS A 319 -6.39 -12.70 -11.70
C CYS A 319 -7.28 -11.73 -10.92
N TRP A 320 -8.59 -11.95 -11.02
CA TRP A 320 -9.58 -11.29 -10.18
C TRP A 320 -9.60 -12.00 -8.83
N PHE A 321 -8.83 -11.51 -7.84
CA PHE A 321 -9.05 -11.87 -6.44
C PHE A 321 -10.24 -11.06 -5.92
N GLY A 322 -11.43 -11.54 -6.24
CA GLY A 322 -12.69 -11.03 -5.73
C GLY A 322 -12.87 -11.60 -4.34
N ARG A 323 -12.73 -10.77 -3.32
CA ARG A 323 -13.19 -11.09 -1.97
C ARG A 323 -14.71 -10.98 -2.02
N GLU A 324 -15.41 -12.09 -2.22
CA GLU A 324 -16.86 -12.14 -2.04
C GLU A 324 -17.20 -11.87 -0.56
N HIS A 325 -18.26 -11.09 -0.36
CA HIS A 325 -18.85 -10.72 0.92
C HIS A 325 -19.67 -11.87 1.50
#